data_AF-A0A2V7HNY4-F1
#
_entry.id   AF-A0A2V7HNY4-F1
#
_cell.length_a   1.000
_cell.length_b   1.000
_cell.length_c   1.000
_cell.angle_alpha   90.00
_cell.angle_beta   90.00
_cell.angle_gamma   90.00
#
_symmetry.space_group_name_H-M   'P 1'
#
loop_
_entity.id
_entity.type
_entity.pdbx_description
1 polymer ?
#
loop_
_entity_poly.entity_id
_entity_poly.type
_entity_poly.pdbx_seq_one_letter_code
_entity_poly.pdbx_strand_id
1 'polypeptide(L)'
;MPTFRFYAAREDAAALLTFMFGELGCRVFEAYSRYGEALKELSSTDEVLEAFPAAGPSRRFINISLWSPALGAKPTFRRIALAPGTVSGHTYWHMIDGWGLVNLQFGLVSEGTLRPSDLKYSSEARARRWEETLASSLGPVDAWDWRAVEMLARRLHYHLGRRLAVRKHGARPVLAGAAALAASGVTLGAA
;
A
#
# COMPACT_ATOMS: atom_id res chain seq x y z
N MET A 1 -5.10 -6.64 12.12
CA MET A 1 -5.05 -6.46 10.65
C MET A 1 -3.89 -7.28 10.14
N PRO A 2 -4.13 -8.36 9.37
CA PRO A 2 -3.06 -9.10 8.72
C PRO A 2 -2.04 -8.15 8.07
N THR A 3 -0.76 -8.36 8.35
CA THR A 3 0.33 -7.54 7.83
C THR A 3 1.45 -8.45 7.36
N PHE A 4 1.84 -8.32 6.10
CA PHE A 4 2.96 -9.02 5.50
C PHE A 4 4.08 -8.03 5.21
N ARG A 5 5.27 -8.29 5.77
CA ARG A 5 6.42 -7.39 5.67
C ARG A 5 7.50 -7.98 4.79
N PHE A 6 8.11 -7.17 3.93
CA PHE A 6 9.16 -7.56 3.01
C PHE A 6 10.12 -6.39 2.75
N TYR A 7 11.30 -6.64 2.20
CA TYR A 7 12.21 -5.58 1.74
C TYR A 7 12.22 -5.54 0.22
N ALA A 8 11.95 -4.37 -0.35
CA ALA A 8 11.91 -4.12 -1.78
C ALA A 8 12.57 -2.77 -2.07
N ALA A 9 13.33 -2.69 -3.16
CA ALA A 9 13.80 -1.45 -3.75
C ALA A 9 12.79 -0.90 -4.78
N ARG A 10 13.14 0.21 -5.43
CA ARG A 10 12.31 0.84 -6.48
C ARG A 10 12.09 -0.11 -7.65
N GLU A 11 13.11 -0.86 -8.05
CA GLU A 11 13.07 -1.80 -9.17
C GLU A 11 12.18 -3.01 -8.84
N ASP A 12 12.21 -3.45 -7.58
CA ASP A 12 11.33 -4.53 -7.09
C ASP A 12 9.85 -4.09 -7.09
N ALA A 13 9.58 -2.81 -6.77
CA ALA A 13 8.25 -2.25 -6.83
C ALA A 13 7.67 -2.31 -8.25
N ALA A 14 8.49 -2.07 -9.28
CA ALA A 14 8.05 -2.17 -10.67
C ALA A 14 7.51 -3.55 -11.02
N ALA A 15 8.25 -4.62 -10.67
CA ALA A 15 7.84 -6.00 -10.94
C ALA A 15 6.51 -6.35 -10.21
N LEU A 16 6.38 -5.91 -8.96
CA LEU A 16 5.18 -6.11 -8.17
C LEU A 16 3.97 -5.35 -8.73
N LEU A 17 4.15 -4.12 -9.18
CA LEU A 17 3.11 -3.30 -9.78
C LEU A 17 2.63 -3.87 -11.11
N THR A 18 3.55 -4.36 -11.96
CA THR A 18 3.19 -5.05 -13.19
C THR A 18 2.32 -6.28 -12.93
N PHE A 19 2.64 -7.07 -11.90
CA PHE A 19 1.79 -8.18 -11.47
C PHE A 19 0.40 -7.73 -11.00
N MET A 20 0.32 -6.62 -10.25
CA MET A 20 -0.94 -6.05 -9.77
C MET A 20 -1.85 -5.57 -10.91
N PHE A 21 -1.31 -4.76 -11.82
CA PHE A 21 -2.08 -4.23 -12.94
C PHE A 21 -2.47 -5.34 -13.93
N GLY A 22 -1.52 -6.17 -14.33
CA GLY A 22 -1.72 -7.17 -15.39
C GLY A 22 -2.46 -8.42 -14.92
N GLU A 23 -1.92 -9.15 -13.94
CA GLU A 23 -2.42 -10.49 -13.58
C GLU A 23 -3.52 -10.49 -12.52
N LEU A 24 -3.61 -9.43 -11.72
CA LEU A 24 -4.61 -9.29 -10.66
C LEU A 24 -5.77 -8.37 -11.07
N GLY A 25 -5.63 -7.58 -12.14
CA GLY A 25 -6.63 -6.60 -12.54
C GLY A 25 -6.91 -5.58 -11.43
N CYS A 26 -5.89 -5.23 -10.66
CA CYS A 26 -6.00 -4.21 -9.62
C CYS A 26 -5.99 -2.82 -10.24
N ARG A 27 -6.87 -1.97 -9.74
CA ARG A 27 -6.76 -0.53 -9.81
C ARG A 27 -5.98 -0.05 -8.60
N VAL A 28 -5.07 0.89 -8.83
CA VAL A 28 -4.16 1.40 -7.81
C VAL A 28 -4.51 2.85 -7.53
N PHE A 29 -4.58 3.22 -6.27
CA PHE A 29 -4.88 4.57 -5.84
C PHE A 29 -3.80 5.06 -4.89
N GLU A 30 -3.55 6.36 -4.86
CA GLU A 30 -2.88 6.96 -3.71
C GLU A 30 -3.69 6.61 -2.44
N ALA A 31 -3.01 6.23 -1.34
CA ALA A 31 -3.74 6.05 -0.08
C ALA A 31 -4.20 7.41 0.49
N TYR A 32 -3.44 8.46 0.18
CA TYR A 32 -3.60 9.82 0.66
C TYR A 32 -3.23 10.81 -0.46
N SER A 33 -4.07 11.81 -0.68
CA SER A 33 -3.76 12.88 -1.63
C SER A 33 -2.68 13.82 -1.08
N ARG A 34 -2.12 14.64 -1.97
CA ARG A 34 -1.46 15.88 -1.56
C ARG A 34 -2.47 16.83 -0.89
N TYR A 35 -1.98 17.71 -0.04
CA TYR A 35 -2.82 18.70 0.63
C TYR A 35 -3.51 19.61 -0.40
N GLY A 36 -4.81 19.84 -0.23
CA GLY A 36 -5.61 20.65 -1.16
C GLY A 36 -5.86 20.02 -2.55
N GLU A 37 -5.44 18.78 -2.79
CA GLU A 37 -5.66 18.08 -4.06
C GLU A 37 -6.69 16.94 -3.91
N ALA A 38 -7.26 16.52 -5.03
CA ALA A 38 -8.04 15.28 -5.12
C ALA A 38 -7.11 14.06 -5.06
N LEU A 39 -7.63 12.93 -4.59
CA LEU A 39 -6.92 11.66 -4.58
C LEU A 39 -6.86 11.07 -5.99
N LYS A 40 -5.70 10.56 -6.39
CA LYS A 40 -5.48 10.07 -7.76
C LYS A 40 -5.55 8.54 -7.83
N GLU A 41 -6.20 8.06 -8.88
CA GLU A 41 -5.93 6.73 -9.41
C GLU A 41 -4.64 6.78 -10.22
N LEU A 42 -3.81 5.76 -10.04
CA LEU A 42 -2.53 5.58 -10.71
C LEU A 42 -2.72 4.45 -11.73
N SER A 43 -2.63 4.80 -13.01
CA SER A 43 -3.04 3.94 -14.12
C SER A 43 -1.94 3.03 -14.65
N SER A 44 -0.69 3.29 -14.26
CA SER A 44 0.48 2.54 -14.74
C SER A 44 1.56 2.38 -13.68
N THR A 45 2.46 1.41 -13.88
CA THR A 45 3.66 1.24 -13.06
C THR A 45 4.48 2.53 -13.04
N ASP A 46 4.64 3.20 -14.18
CA ASP A 46 5.42 4.43 -14.29
C ASP A 46 4.80 5.57 -13.48
N GLU A 47 3.48 5.77 -13.52
CA GLU A 47 2.81 6.78 -12.69
C GLU A 47 3.02 6.53 -11.20
N VAL A 48 2.94 5.27 -10.75
CA VAL A 48 3.21 4.93 -9.36
C VAL A 48 4.68 5.25 -9.03
N LEU A 49 5.63 4.87 -9.88
CA LEU A 49 7.06 5.13 -9.70
C LEU A 49 7.45 6.61 -9.84
N GLU A 50 6.71 7.43 -10.57
CA GLU A 50 6.85 8.88 -10.58
C GLU A 50 6.33 9.48 -9.27
N ALA A 51 5.28 8.87 -8.69
CA ALA A 51 4.84 9.17 -7.33
C ALA A 51 5.80 8.64 -6.24
N PHE A 52 6.86 7.91 -6.60
CA PHE A 52 8.12 7.83 -5.84
C PHE A 52 8.96 9.07 -6.17
N PRO A 53 8.79 10.24 -5.51
CA PRO A 53 9.87 11.19 -5.55
C PRO A 53 11.10 10.47 -4.99
N ALA A 54 12.23 10.58 -5.69
CA ALA A 54 13.52 10.24 -5.12
C ALA A 54 13.53 10.87 -3.72
N ALA A 55 13.53 10.02 -2.69
CA ALA A 55 13.07 10.39 -1.36
C ALA A 55 13.68 11.74 -0.94
N GLY A 56 12.85 12.77 -0.78
CA GLY A 56 13.26 13.93 0.01
C GLY A 56 13.63 13.41 1.41
N PRO A 57 14.50 14.10 2.17
CA PRO A 57 15.13 13.57 3.38
C PRO A 57 14.13 13.09 4.46
N SER A 58 12.87 13.52 4.41
CA SER A 58 11.83 13.13 5.38
C SER A 58 10.87 12.03 4.91
N ARG A 59 10.80 11.69 3.62
CA ARG A 59 9.80 10.73 3.12
C ARG A 59 10.30 9.30 3.30
N ARG A 60 9.63 8.56 4.18
CA ARG A 60 10.00 7.18 4.53
C ARG A 60 9.24 6.10 3.75
N PHE A 61 8.10 6.48 3.16
CA PHE A 61 7.19 5.51 2.56
C PHE A 61 6.40 6.07 1.37
N ILE A 62 5.87 5.15 0.59
CA ILE A 62 4.86 5.40 -0.44
C ILE A 62 3.67 4.53 -0.13
N ASN A 63 2.51 5.16 -0.01
CA ASN A 63 1.29 4.50 0.42
C ASN A 63 0.32 4.47 -0.76
N ILE A 64 -0.01 3.26 -1.20
CA ILE A 64 -1.03 3.03 -2.22
C ILE A 64 -2.07 2.05 -1.69
N SER A 65 -3.27 2.11 -2.25
CA SER A 65 -4.36 1.19 -1.95
C SER A 65 -4.79 0.51 -3.23
N LEU A 66 -5.01 -0.80 -3.13
CA LEU A 66 -5.41 -1.67 -4.23
C LEU A 66 -6.88 -2.00 -4.11
N TRP A 67 -7.59 -1.90 -5.22
CA TRP A 67 -8.96 -2.36 -5.35
C TRP A 67 -9.15 -3.05 -6.70
N SER A 68 -9.96 -4.10 -6.73
CA SER A 68 -10.41 -4.72 -7.97
C SER A 68 -11.95 -4.77 -7.95
N PRO A 69 -12.64 -4.65 -9.10
CA PRO A 69 -14.09 -4.87 -9.16
C PRO A 69 -14.54 -6.20 -8.55
N ALA A 70 -13.67 -7.23 -8.57
CA ALA A 70 -13.93 -8.52 -7.96
C ALA A 70 -14.09 -8.46 -6.42
N LEU A 71 -13.66 -7.37 -5.76
CA LEU A 71 -13.78 -7.21 -4.31
C LEU A 71 -15.18 -6.76 -3.86
N GLY A 72 -16.09 -6.48 -4.79
CA GLY A 72 -17.45 -6.02 -4.51
C GLY A 72 -17.53 -4.49 -4.45
N ALA A 73 -17.94 -3.95 -3.30
CA ALA A 73 -18.19 -2.52 -3.12
C ALA A 73 -17.03 -1.64 -3.63
N LYS A 74 -17.40 -0.49 -4.21
CA LYS A 74 -16.44 0.53 -4.62
C LYS A 74 -15.88 1.24 -3.39
N PRO A 75 -14.58 1.59 -3.37
CA PRO A 75 -14.03 2.41 -2.32
C PRO A 75 -14.63 3.82 -2.33
N THR A 76 -14.59 4.47 -1.18
CA THR A 76 -15.00 5.86 -1.02
C THR A 76 -13.78 6.75 -0.87
N PHE A 77 -13.93 8.05 -1.16
CA PHE A 77 -12.88 9.05 -0.99
C PHE A 77 -13.36 10.05 0.04
N ARG A 78 -12.72 10.07 1.21
CA ARG A 78 -13.12 10.95 2.31
C ARG A 78 -12.20 12.16 2.37
N ARG A 79 -12.82 13.34 2.41
CA ARG A 79 -12.14 14.60 2.70
C ARG A 79 -11.92 14.73 4.19
N ILE A 80 -10.69 15.02 4.59
CA ILE A 80 -10.28 15.23 5.96
C ILE A 80 -9.89 16.70 6.12
N ALA A 81 -10.58 17.41 7.01
CA ALA A 81 -10.24 18.79 7.34
C ALA A 81 -8.94 18.85 8.16
N LEU A 82 -8.08 19.81 7.84
CA LEU A 82 -6.90 20.14 8.62
C LEU A 82 -7.24 21.22 9.63
N ALA A 83 -6.67 21.12 10.83
CA ALA A 83 -6.77 22.22 11.78
C ALA A 83 -6.03 23.45 11.22
N PRO A 84 -6.60 24.68 11.36
CA PRO A 84 -5.97 25.90 10.87
C PRO A 84 -4.51 26.04 11.34
N GLY A 85 -3.62 26.40 10.42
CA GLY A 85 -2.19 26.59 10.72
C GLY A 85 -1.34 25.33 10.78
N THR A 86 -1.92 24.12 10.67
CA THR A 86 -1.15 22.86 10.68
C THR A 86 -0.28 22.69 9.44
N VAL A 87 -0.80 23.10 8.28
CA VAL A 87 -0.10 23.06 7.00
C VAL A 87 -0.31 24.40 6.31
N SER A 88 0.78 25.09 6.00
CA SER A 88 0.73 26.41 5.34
C SER A 88 -0.04 26.32 4.03
N GLY A 89 -1.06 27.17 3.87
CA GLY A 89 -1.84 27.28 2.62
C GLY A 89 -2.87 26.18 2.37
N HIS A 90 -3.03 25.20 3.27
CA HIS A 90 -3.94 24.07 3.03
C HIS A 90 -4.90 23.81 4.18
N THR A 91 -6.14 23.46 3.84
CA THR A 91 -7.24 23.23 4.80
C THR A 91 -7.78 21.80 4.78
N TYR A 92 -7.31 20.95 3.87
CA TYR A 92 -7.77 19.57 3.75
C TYR A 92 -6.79 18.65 3.02
N TRP A 93 -7.04 17.35 3.12
CA TRP A 93 -6.51 16.29 2.27
C TRP A 93 -7.60 15.23 2.07
N HIS A 94 -7.39 14.32 1.12
CA HIS A 94 -8.27 13.18 0.89
C HIS A 94 -7.58 11.87 1.26
N MET A 95 -8.36 10.89 1.68
CA MET A 95 -7.93 9.50 1.82
C MET A 95 -8.95 8.56 1.18
N ILE A 96 -8.46 7.43 0.69
CA ILE A 96 -9.31 6.36 0.20
C ILE A 96 -9.73 5.46 1.36
N ASP A 97 -10.98 5.03 1.33
CA ASP A 97 -11.63 4.30 2.40
C ASP A 97 -12.38 3.08 1.81
N GLY A 98 -12.41 1.98 2.57
CA GLY A 98 -13.10 0.76 2.17
C GLY A 98 -12.68 -0.44 3.00
N TRP A 99 -13.64 -1.30 3.33
CA TRP A 99 -13.42 -2.46 4.19
C TRP A 99 -12.43 -3.48 3.62
N GLY A 100 -12.53 -3.78 2.33
CA GLY A 100 -11.73 -4.81 1.66
C GLY A 100 -10.55 -4.28 0.85
N LEU A 101 -10.12 -3.04 1.08
CA LEU A 101 -8.91 -2.50 0.45
C LEU A 101 -7.67 -3.30 0.90
N VAL A 102 -6.77 -3.56 -0.06
CA VAL A 102 -5.42 -4.05 0.23
C VAL A 102 -4.47 -2.86 0.14
N ASN A 103 -3.91 -2.47 1.26
CA ASN A 103 -3.01 -1.33 1.39
C ASN A 103 -1.56 -1.79 1.28
N LEU A 104 -0.78 -1.10 0.45
CA LEU A 104 0.63 -1.35 0.27
C LEU A 104 1.43 -0.10 0.61
N GLN A 105 2.40 -0.30 1.47
CA GLN A 105 3.35 0.71 1.89
C GLN A 105 4.75 0.29 1.44
N PHE A 106 5.33 0.94 0.44
CA PHE A 106 6.71 0.70 0.04
C PHE A 106 7.65 1.47 0.97
N GLY A 107 8.59 0.75 1.59
CA GLY A 107 9.68 1.35 2.36
C GLY A 107 10.72 1.99 1.47
N LEU A 108 11.21 3.16 1.87
CA LEU A 108 12.27 3.88 1.16
C LEU A 108 13.60 3.80 1.89
N VAL A 109 14.68 4.05 1.16
CA VAL A 109 16.01 4.26 1.75
C VAL A 109 16.07 5.67 2.33
N SER A 110 16.46 5.76 3.60
CA SER A 110 16.71 7.02 4.30
C SER A 110 17.90 6.82 5.22
N GLU A 111 18.86 7.74 5.21
CA GLU A 111 20.04 7.69 6.09
C GLU A 111 20.77 6.32 6.04
N GLY A 112 20.96 5.79 4.83
CA GLY A 112 21.62 4.49 4.62
C GLY A 112 20.82 3.26 5.09
N THR A 113 19.54 3.43 5.46
CA THR A 113 18.68 2.35 5.93
C THR A 113 17.43 2.19 5.05
N LEU A 114 17.22 0.98 4.52
CA LEU A 114 15.99 0.61 3.82
C LEU A 114 14.93 0.16 4.83
N ARG A 115 13.80 0.88 4.88
CA ARG A 115 12.64 0.47 5.68
C ARG A 115 11.95 -0.76 5.06
N PRO A 116 11.37 -1.67 5.87
CA PRO A 116 10.52 -2.72 5.33
C PRO A 116 9.27 -2.11 4.69
N SER A 117 8.83 -2.74 3.60
CA SER A 117 7.52 -2.52 2.99
C SER A 117 6.47 -3.39 3.71
N ASP A 118 5.24 -2.89 3.78
CA ASP A 118 4.10 -3.54 4.43
C ASP A 118 2.93 -3.71 3.46
N LEU A 119 2.38 -4.92 3.37
CA LEU A 119 1.08 -5.20 2.77
C LEU A 119 0.07 -5.50 3.87
N LYS A 120 -1.04 -4.76 3.89
CA LYS A 120 -2.05 -4.76 4.95
C LYS A 120 -3.45 -4.85 4.36
N TYR A 121 -4.33 -5.65 4.97
CA TYR A 121 -5.74 -5.71 4.60
C TYR A 121 -6.59 -6.04 5.83
N SER A 122 -7.87 -5.64 5.83
CA SER A 122 -8.78 -6.03 6.91
C SER A 122 -9.27 -7.47 6.71
N SER A 123 -9.42 -8.24 7.78
CA SER A 123 -10.17 -9.49 7.74
C SER A 123 -11.66 -9.20 7.90
N GLU A 124 -12.52 -10.09 7.40
CA GLU A 124 -13.96 -9.99 7.57
C GLU A 124 -14.35 -9.88 9.05
N ALA A 125 -13.79 -10.75 9.90
CA ALA A 125 -14.05 -10.72 11.34
C ALA A 125 -13.70 -9.36 11.98
N ARG A 126 -12.64 -8.69 11.50
CA ARG A 126 -12.30 -7.35 11.96
C ARG A 126 -13.29 -6.32 11.42
N ALA A 127 -13.66 -6.40 10.14
CA ALA A 127 -14.61 -5.48 9.54
C ALA A 127 -15.96 -5.54 10.27
N ARG A 128 -16.51 -6.74 10.50
CA ARG A 128 -17.75 -6.96 11.26
C ARG A 128 -17.71 -6.35 12.66
N ARG A 129 -16.58 -6.50 13.36
CA ARG A 129 -16.41 -5.90 14.70
C ARG A 129 -16.55 -4.37 14.70
N TRP A 130 -16.19 -3.71 13.61
CA TRP A 130 -16.19 -2.24 13.50
C TRP A 130 -17.37 -1.71 12.67
N GLU A 131 -18.23 -2.59 12.16
CA GLU A 131 -19.31 -2.23 11.24
C GLU A 131 -20.25 -1.20 11.86
N GLU A 132 -20.72 -1.43 13.08
CA GLU A 132 -21.61 -0.50 13.78
C GLU A 132 -21.00 0.91 13.91
N THR A 133 -19.68 1.00 14.07
CA THR A 133 -18.98 2.28 14.23
C THR A 133 -18.74 3.00 12.90
N LEU A 134 -18.54 2.25 11.81
CA LEU A 134 -18.02 2.81 10.55
C LEU A 134 -18.95 2.60 9.34
N ALA A 135 -20.07 1.90 9.48
CA ALA A 135 -21.01 1.64 8.39
C ALA A 135 -21.51 2.93 7.71
N SER A 136 -21.65 4.02 8.47
CA SER A 136 -22.04 5.33 7.94
C SER A 136 -21.01 5.94 6.97
N SER A 137 -19.74 5.54 7.07
CA SER A 137 -18.65 6.06 6.22
C SER A 137 -18.13 5.03 5.20
N LEU A 138 -18.18 3.74 5.53
CA LEU A 138 -17.61 2.66 4.71
C LEU A 138 -18.67 1.77 4.05
N GLY A 139 -19.95 1.99 4.35
CA GLY A 139 -21.04 1.12 3.92
C GLY A 139 -21.07 -0.22 4.68
N PRO A 140 -22.02 -1.11 4.32
CA PRO A 140 -22.13 -2.42 4.94
C PRO A 140 -20.94 -3.32 4.60
N VAL A 141 -20.51 -4.11 5.57
CA VAL A 141 -19.42 -5.10 5.43
C VAL A 141 -19.81 -6.18 4.42
N ASP A 142 -21.08 -6.53 4.34
CA ASP A 142 -21.61 -7.55 3.42
C ASP A 142 -21.62 -7.12 1.95
N ALA A 143 -21.37 -5.83 1.64
CA ALA A 143 -21.20 -5.39 0.26
C ALA A 143 -19.83 -5.75 -0.34
N TRP A 144 -18.91 -6.29 0.47
CA TRP A 144 -17.58 -6.74 0.02
C TRP A 144 -17.54 -8.25 -0.15
N ASP A 145 -16.86 -8.72 -1.20
CA ASP A 145 -16.57 -10.14 -1.39
C ASP A 145 -15.29 -10.50 -0.60
N TRP A 146 -15.48 -10.96 0.63
CA TRP A 146 -14.40 -11.33 1.55
C TRP A 146 -13.53 -12.47 1.03
N ARG A 147 -14.10 -13.40 0.26
CA ARG A 147 -13.34 -14.48 -0.39
C ARG A 147 -12.40 -13.91 -1.46
N ALA A 148 -12.86 -12.93 -2.24
CA ALA A 148 -12.03 -12.24 -3.22
C ALA A 148 -10.93 -11.40 -2.56
N VAL A 149 -11.24 -10.70 -1.46
CA VAL A 149 -10.25 -9.94 -0.67
C VAL A 149 -9.14 -10.85 -0.16
N GLU A 150 -9.48 -11.97 0.46
CA GLU A 150 -8.50 -12.94 0.96
C GLU A 150 -7.69 -13.57 -0.17
N MET A 151 -8.34 -13.90 -1.30
CA MET A 151 -7.66 -14.44 -2.46
C MET A 151 -6.64 -13.46 -3.03
N LEU A 152 -7.00 -12.19 -3.16
CA LEU A 152 -6.11 -11.13 -3.63
C LEU A 152 -4.88 -11.02 -2.71
N ALA A 153 -5.10 -10.91 -1.39
CA ALA A 153 -4.01 -10.84 -0.42
C ALA A 153 -3.10 -12.08 -0.46
N ARG A 154 -3.70 -13.28 -0.59
CA ARG A 154 -2.94 -14.54 -0.68
C ARG A 154 -2.10 -14.62 -1.96
N ARG A 155 -2.62 -14.20 -3.11
CA ARG A 155 -1.87 -14.15 -4.38
C ARG A 155 -0.70 -13.19 -4.27
N LEU A 156 -0.89 -12.02 -3.67
CA LEU A 156 0.18 -11.05 -3.42
C LEU A 156 1.25 -11.61 -2.48
N HIS A 157 0.86 -12.21 -1.35
CA HIS A 157 1.80 -12.85 -0.41
C HIS A 157 2.61 -13.95 -1.09
N TYR A 158 1.95 -14.81 -1.87
CA TYR A 158 2.63 -15.89 -2.60
C TYR A 158 3.61 -15.32 -3.62
N HIS A 159 3.19 -14.34 -4.43
CA HIS A 159 4.06 -13.74 -5.44
C HIS A 159 5.29 -13.09 -4.80
N LEU A 160 5.09 -12.27 -3.76
CA LEU A 160 6.19 -11.66 -3.01
C LEU A 160 7.14 -12.70 -2.40
N GLY A 161 6.59 -13.68 -1.67
CA GLY A 161 7.41 -14.61 -0.88
C GLY A 161 7.99 -15.78 -1.66
N ARG A 162 7.40 -16.17 -2.80
CA ARG A 162 7.77 -17.37 -3.56
C ARG A 162 8.24 -17.09 -4.98
N ARG A 163 7.90 -15.93 -5.56
CA ARG A 163 8.31 -15.58 -6.93
C ARG A 163 9.36 -14.47 -6.97
N LEU A 164 9.21 -13.43 -6.15
CA LEU A 164 10.12 -12.26 -6.17
C LEU A 164 11.23 -12.32 -5.12
N ALA A 165 11.00 -12.98 -3.98
CA ALA A 165 12.00 -13.04 -2.93
C ALA A 165 13.20 -13.90 -3.34
N VAL A 166 14.41 -13.35 -3.17
CA VAL A 166 15.68 -14.04 -3.45
C VAL A 166 16.35 -14.56 -2.18
N ARG A 167 16.02 -13.97 -1.02
CA ARG A 167 16.51 -14.42 0.29
C ARG A 167 15.57 -13.97 1.41
N LYS A 168 15.96 -14.23 2.66
CA LYS A 168 15.26 -13.74 3.84
C LYS A 168 16.18 -12.89 4.73
N HIS A 169 15.59 -11.97 5.46
CA HIS A 169 16.20 -11.26 6.58
C HIS A 169 15.29 -11.44 7.80
N GLY A 170 15.70 -12.35 8.71
CA GLY A 170 14.79 -12.93 9.70
C GLY A 170 13.62 -13.65 9.02
N ALA A 171 12.39 -13.33 9.41
CA ALA A 171 11.18 -13.88 8.79
C ALA A 171 10.74 -13.15 7.51
N ARG A 172 11.37 -12.00 7.18
CA ARG A 172 10.92 -11.14 6.08
C ARG A 172 11.58 -11.54 4.77
N PRO A 173 10.83 -11.70 3.67
CA PRO A 173 11.42 -11.86 2.34
C PRO A 173 12.19 -10.61 1.93
N VAL A 174 13.29 -10.80 1.21
CA VAL A 174 14.10 -9.75 0.61
C VAL A 174 14.09 -9.98 -0.90
N LEU A 175 13.63 -8.98 -1.65
CA LEU A 175 13.58 -9.02 -3.11
C LEU A 175 14.95 -8.64 -3.70
N ALA A 176 15.11 -8.80 -5.01
CA ALA A 176 16.41 -8.72 -5.67
C ALA A 176 17.06 -7.34 -5.55
N GLY A 177 16.32 -6.26 -5.80
CA GLY A 177 16.80 -4.88 -5.67
C GLY A 177 17.18 -4.54 -4.24
N ALA A 178 16.36 -4.93 -3.25
CA ALA A 178 16.70 -4.76 -1.84
C ALA A 178 17.94 -5.58 -1.42
N ALA A 179 18.14 -6.77 -2.00
CA ALA A 179 19.35 -7.55 -1.76
C ALA A 179 20.59 -6.86 -2.33
N ALA A 180 20.49 -6.24 -3.51
CA ALA A 180 21.55 -5.47 -4.12
C ALA A 180 21.92 -4.23 -3.30
N LEU A 181 20.92 -3.47 -2.83
CA LEU A 181 21.13 -2.34 -1.90
C LEU A 181 21.86 -2.78 -0.63
N ALA A 182 21.47 -3.92 -0.06
CA ALA A 182 22.14 -4.44 1.13
C ALA A 182 23.61 -4.82 0.86
N ALA A 183 23.89 -5.40 -0.31
CA ALA A 183 25.26 -5.71 -0.73
C ALA A 183 26.11 -4.45 -0.96
N SER A 184 25.48 -3.31 -1.32
CA SER A 184 26.15 -2.01 -1.45
C SER A 184 26.28 -1.23 -0.13
N GLY A 185 25.96 -1.85 1.02
CA GLY A 185 26.13 -1.25 2.35
C GLY A 185 24.87 -0.60 2.94
N VAL A 186 23.70 -0.67 2.28
CA VAL A 186 22.44 -0.20 2.87
C VAL A 186 21.97 -1.18 3.96
N THR A 187 21.67 -0.65 5.15
CA THR A 187 21.15 -1.48 6.24
C THR A 187 19.68 -1.83 5.99
N LEU A 188 19.30 -3.11 6.15
CA LEU A 188 17.89 -3.50 6.19
C LEU A 188 17.33 -3.17 7.58
N GLY A 189 16.53 -2.11 7.67
CA GLY A 189 16.05 -1.56 8.94
C GLY A 189 15.01 -2.45 9.63
N ALA A 190 14.92 -2.35 10.96
CA ALA A 190 13.81 -2.94 11.70
C ALA A 190 12.47 -2.24 11.38
N ALA A 191 11.36 -2.96 11.62
CA ALA A 191 10.01 -2.41 11.52
C ALA A 191 9.69 -1.56 12.75
#